data_AF-A0A4V3ES51-F1
#
_entry.id   AF-A0A4V3ES51-F1
#
_cell.length_a   1.000
_cell.length_b   1.000
_cell.length_c   1.000
_cell.angle_alpha   90.00
_cell.angle_beta   90.00
_cell.angle_gamma   90.00
#
_symmetry.space_group_name_H-M   'P 1'
#
loop_
_entity.id
_entity.type
_entity.pdbx_description
1 polymer ?
#
loop_
_entity_poly.entity_id
_entity_poly.type
_entity_poly.pdbx_seq_one_letter_code
_entity_poly.pdbx_strand_id
1 'polypeptide(L)'
;MSETIKVLSLFFTILIFACSSSDSIDNAVIEEIEVTQEEEIEAPVEEIEPDSTPKPTFTENQDPKPEDKKWVKVDGLSDEFDSNELDADKWNPTPEFIWNGQDRGWYGSGRSLFEADNVSTGDGYLRIKGEKFDSPKYSPKDNTNEPSERRYGGAYIYGKTLAEPGYYIEARMKASKTAMSAAFWLKSETKPCTENFNDGENLEIDIQECVGVFTGELGDDWTNDDWAVTSDWDKIFHYNTHRHNSPCNNIGARQTKGGKSNFEKNNSEEFHIYAAYWYADGSKVDFYIDGALEESVTPVIPFNGALRLIMSSNFYDWIEETTAQEMGFEQPLEERYTKFDWVRVWKLEDI
;
A
#
# COMPACT_ATOMS: atom_id res chain seq x y z
N MET A 1 -65.94 3.06 -29.90
CA MET A 1 -66.44 3.80 -28.73
C MET A 1 -65.31 3.79 -27.72
N SER A 2 -64.27 4.62 -27.86
CA SER A 2 -64.20 6.05 -27.51
C SER A 2 -64.60 6.31 -26.07
N GLU A 3 -63.61 6.52 -25.19
CA GLU A 3 -63.61 7.66 -24.28
C GLU A 3 -62.20 7.96 -23.71
N THR A 4 -61.57 8.93 -24.38
CA THR A 4 -60.86 10.12 -23.90
C THR A 4 -60.10 10.17 -22.57
N ILE A 5 -58.85 10.61 -22.75
CA ILE A 5 -57.79 11.12 -21.85
C ILE A 5 -58.23 12.31 -20.96
N LYS A 6 -57.66 12.40 -19.75
CA LYS A 6 -57.27 13.69 -19.13
C LYS A 6 -55.92 13.58 -18.40
N VAL A 7 -54.93 14.29 -18.95
CA VAL A 7 -53.63 14.62 -18.35
C VAL A 7 -53.82 15.89 -17.51
N LEU A 8 -53.32 15.93 -16.28
CA LEU A 8 -53.36 17.09 -15.40
C LEU A 8 -51.93 17.63 -15.25
N SER A 9 -51.67 18.81 -15.84
CA SER A 9 -50.44 19.59 -15.65
C SER A 9 -50.54 20.44 -14.38
N LEU A 10 -49.52 20.38 -13.53
CA LEU A 10 -49.41 21.18 -12.32
C LEU A 10 -48.54 22.42 -12.60
N PHE A 11 -49.12 23.61 -12.51
CA PHE A 11 -48.43 24.90 -12.54
C PHE A 11 -48.02 25.28 -11.11
N PHE A 12 -46.77 25.71 -10.92
CA PHE A 12 -46.26 26.27 -9.67
C PHE A 12 -46.27 27.80 -9.76
N THR A 13 -47.09 28.45 -8.94
CA THR A 13 -47.21 29.92 -8.86
C THR A 13 -46.52 30.40 -7.59
N ILE A 14 -45.54 31.29 -7.75
CA ILE A 14 -44.82 31.98 -6.67
C ILE A 14 -45.73 33.08 -6.09
N LEU A 15 -45.92 33.09 -4.77
CA LEU A 15 -46.60 34.17 -4.04
C LEU A 15 -45.59 34.89 -3.14
N ILE A 16 -45.44 36.20 -3.41
CA ILE A 16 -44.72 37.16 -2.60
C ILE A 16 -45.71 37.72 -1.56
N PHE A 17 -45.36 37.66 -0.28
CA PHE A 17 -46.07 38.38 0.78
C PHE A 17 -45.17 39.49 1.33
N ALA A 18 -45.65 40.73 1.17
CA ALA A 18 -45.14 41.92 1.84
C ALA A 18 -46.19 42.37 2.86
N CYS A 19 -45.75 42.77 4.06
CA CYS A 19 -46.49 43.64 4.97
C CYS A 19 -45.51 44.63 5.65
N SER A 20 -45.84 45.91 5.52
CA SER A 20 -45.34 47.10 6.23
C SER A 20 -45.62 47.02 7.74
N SER A 21 -44.97 47.75 8.67
CA SER A 21 -44.89 49.22 8.93
C SER A 21 -44.21 49.38 10.32
N SER A 22 -43.59 50.47 10.80
CA SER A 22 -43.32 51.85 10.38
C SER A 22 -42.23 52.49 11.29
N ASP A 23 -41.72 53.65 10.84
CA ASP A 23 -41.06 54.77 11.58
C ASP A 23 -39.59 54.58 12.05
N SER A 24 -38.63 55.52 11.84
CA SER A 24 -38.68 56.94 11.46
C SER A 24 -37.31 57.46 10.95
N ILE A 25 -37.35 58.31 9.91
CA ILE A 25 -36.58 59.55 9.65
C ILE A 25 -35.06 59.58 9.95
N ASP A 26 -34.21 59.70 8.92
CA ASP A 26 -33.47 60.96 8.68
C ASP A 26 -32.83 61.05 7.28
N ASN A 27 -32.78 62.28 6.76
CA ASN A 27 -32.28 62.67 5.43
C ASN A 27 -30.76 62.61 5.34
N ALA A 28 -30.19 62.23 4.18
CA ALA A 28 -29.23 63.05 3.42
C ALA A 28 -28.64 62.33 2.18
N VAL A 29 -28.81 63.00 1.04
CA VAL A 29 -27.85 63.25 -0.06
C VAL A 29 -26.95 62.12 -0.56
N ILE A 30 -27.15 61.78 -1.84
CA ILE A 30 -26.25 61.01 -2.70
C ILE A 30 -25.16 61.96 -3.22
N GLU A 31 -23.89 61.59 -3.02
CA GLU A 31 -22.74 62.07 -3.78
C GLU A 31 -21.89 60.87 -4.24
N GLU A 32 -21.61 60.81 -5.55
CA GLU A 32 -20.64 59.89 -6.16
C GLU A 32 -19.22 60.29 -5.75
N ILE A 33 -18.38 59.33 -5.33
CA ILE A 33 -16.93 59.53 -5.23
C ILE A 33 -16.19 58.29 -5.75
N GLU A 34 -15.20 58.58 -6.59
CA GLU A 34 -14.26 57.72 -7.32
C GLU A 34 -13.50 56.69 -6.48
N VAL A 35 -13.25 55.54 -7.10
CA VAL A 35 -12.38 54.47 -6.60
C VAL A 35 -10.92 54.89 -6.75
N THR A 36 -10.22 55.06 -5.63
CA THR A 36 -8.76 55.21 -5.59
C THR A 36 -8.08 53.85 -5.43
N GLN A 37 -7.07 53.60 -6.25
CA GLN A 37 -6.15 52.44 -6.20
C GLN A 37 -5.43 52.35 -4.85
N GLU A 38 -5.42 51.16 -4.25
CA GLU A 38 -4.49 50.80 -3.17
C GLU A 38 -3.24 50.16 -3.79
N GLU A 39 -2.06 50.69 -3.43
CA GLU A 39 -0.75 50.16 -3.77
C GLU A 39 -0.47 48.85 -3.01
N GLU A 40 -0.14 47.81 -3.75
CA GLU A 40 0.30 46.51 -3.24
C GLU A 40 1.79 46.59 -2.88
N ILE A 41 2.12 46.38 -1.60
CA ILE A 41 3.51 46.33 -1.13
C ILE A 41 4.03 44.91 -1.37
N GLU A 42 4.83 44.71 -2.42
CA GLU A 42 5.55 43.45 -2.66
C GLU A 42 6.62 43.24 -1.58
N ALA A 43 6.42 42.19 -0.77
CA ALA A 43 7.50 41.59 0.02
C ALA A 43 8.43 40.78 -0.91
N PRO A 44 9.75 40.75 -0.65
CA PRO A 44 10.68 40.08 -1.55
C PRO A 44 10.44 38.56 -1.50
N VAL A 45 10.09 38.00 -2.66
CA VAL A 45 10.05 36.56 -2.90
C VAL A 45 11.51 36.09 -2.94
N GLU A 46 11.96 35.38 -1.91
CA GLU A 46 13.14 34.53 -2.04
C GLU A 46 12.80 33.43 -3.05
N GLU A 47 13.46 33.46 -4.21
CA GLU A 47 13.54 32.32 -5.12
C GLU A 47 14.21 31.15 -4.40
N ILE A 48 13.40 30.27 -3.80
CA ILE A 48 13.82 28.92 -3.48
C ILE A 48 13.78 28.16 -4.80
N GLU A 49 14.90 28.07 -5.48
CA GLU A 49 15.14 27.03 -6.50
C GLU A 49 15.06 25.66 -5.80
N PRO A 50 14.04 24.83 -6.02
CA PRO A 50 14.07 23.49 -5.49
C PRO A 50 14.86 22.64 -6.49
N ASP A 51 16.09 22.28 -6.12
CA ASP A 51 16.70 21.04 -6.58
C ASP A 51 15.81 19.87 -6.11
N SER A 52 14.70 19.67 -6.83
CA SER A 52 13.55 18.84 -6.43
C SER A 52 13.75 17.37 -6.79
N THR A 53 15.00 16.93 -6.93
CA THR A 53 15.28 15.52 -7.17
C THR A 53 15.06 14.76 -5.87
N PRO A 54 14.16 13.75 -5.84
CA PRO A 54 13.94 12.94 -4.64
C PRO A 54 15.27 12.32 -4.17
N LYS A 55 15.39 12.10 -2.86
CA LYS A 55 16.54 11.44 -2.21
C LYS A 55 16.02 10.37 -1.26
N PRO A 56 16.82 9.35 -0.91
CA PRO A 56 16.48 8.41 0.15
C PRO A 56 16.14 9.11 1.46
N THR A 57 15.20 8.55 2.21
CA THR A 57 14.81 9.10 3.52
C THR A 57 15.73 8.59 4.62
N PHE A 58 16.52 9.47 5.22
CA PHE A 58 17.29 9.18 6.43
C PHE A 58 17.16 10.32 7.45
N THR A 59 17.11 9.96 8.74
CA THR A 59 17.32 10.91 9.82
C THR A 59 18.80 11.24 9.97
N GLU A 60 19.12 12.24 10.80
CA GLU A 60 20.50 12.72 10.95
C GLU A 60 21.47 11.58 11.31
N ASN A 61 22.56 11.47 10.55
CA ASN A 61 23.61 10.46 10.72
C ASN A 61 23.14 8.99 10.51
N GLN A 62 22.03 8.75 9.81
CA GLN A 62 21.53 7.39 9.51
C GLN A 62 21.77 6.91 8.06
N ASP A 63 22.27 7.77 7.16
CA ASP A 63 22.58 7.36 5.78
C ASP A 63 23.76 6.35 5.76
N PRO A 64 23.55 5.09 5.35
CA PRO A 64 24.59 4.06 5.37
C PRO A 64 25.56 4.16 4.18
N LYS A 65 25.38 5.15 3.30
CA LYS A 65 26.17 5.33 2.09
C LYS A 65 27.66 5.63 2.40
N PRO A 66 28.61 4.93 1.75
CA PRO A 66 30.03 5.29 1.80
C PRO A 66 30.33 6.71 1.28
N GLU A 67 31.40 7.34 1.77
CA GLU A 67 31.79 8.70 1.39
C GLU A 67 32.07 8.86 -0.11
N ASP A 68 32.55 7.81 -0.78
CA ASP A 68 32.92 7.77 -2.20
C ASP A 68 31.77 7.34 -3.13
N LYS A 69 30.56 7.18 -2.58
CA LYS A 69 29.36 6.77 -3.33
C LYS A 69 28.28 7.85 -3.36
N LYS A 70 27.34 7.72 -4.30
CA LYS A 70 26.08 8.48 -4.36
C LYS A 70 24.89 7.55 -4.55
N TRP A 71 23.73 7.94 -4.03
CA TRP A 71 22.46 7.26 -4.31
C TRP A 71 21.93 7.69 -5.67
N VAL A 72 21.51 6.72 -6.48
CA VAL A 72 20.89 6.92 -7.78
C VAL A 72 19.57 6.17 -7.83
N LYS A 73 18.50 6.86 -8.24
CA LYS A 73 17.16 6.28 -8.33
C LYS A 73 17.14 5.15 -9.35
N VAL A 74 16.44 4.06 -9.03
CA VAL A 74 16.15 2.96 -9.95
C VAL A 74 14.75 3.18 -10.52
N ASP A 75 14.67 3.86 -11.66
CA ASP A 75 13.39 4.32 -12.23
C ASP A 75 12.38 3.19 -12.49
N GLY A 76 12.87 2.03 -12.93
CA GLY A 76 12.03 0.85 -13.19
C GLY A 76 11.43 0.18 -11.95
N LEU A 77 11.82 0.63 -10.75
CA LEU A 77 11.34 0.17 -9.45
C LEU A 77 10.75 1.31 -8.60
N SER A 78 10.69 2.52 -9.13
CA SER A 78 10.28 3.70 -8.37
C SER A 78 9.10 4.40 -9.04
N ASP A 79 8.14 4.83 -8.23
CA ASP A 79 6.92 5.47 -8.68
C ASP A 79 6.35 6.40 -7.59
N GLU A 80 5.86 7.56 -8.01
CA GLU A 80 5.19 8.53 -7.14
C GLU A 80 3.66 8.42 -7.25
N PHE A 81 3.15 7.58 -8.16
CA PHE A 81 1.72 7.29 -8.34
C PHE A 81 0.81 8.52 -8.55
N ASP A 82 1.37 9.62 -9.05
CA ASP A 82 0.65 10.86 -9.39
C ASP A 82 -0.28 10.72 -10.61
N SER A 83 -0.13 9.64 -11.39
CA SER A 83 -0.99 9.31 -12.52
C SER A 83 -2.30 8.66 -12.06
N ASN A 84 -3.39 8.89 -12.82
CA ASN A 84 -4.68 8.21 -12.60
C ASN A 84 -4.72 6.76 -13.13
N GLU A 85 -3.62 6.30 -13.75
CA GLU A 85 -3.44 4.91 -14.16
C GLU A 85 -2.10 4.38 -13.67
N LEU A 86 -2.08 3.10 -13.28
CA LEU A 86 -0.87 2.39 -12.90
C LEU A 86 0.09 2.31 -14.09
N ASP A 87 1.36 2.65 -13.87
CA ASP A 87 2.39 2.52 -14.90
C ASP A 87 2.60 1.04 -15.25
N ALA A 88 2.01 0.62 -16.37
CA ALA A 88 2.08 -0.75 -16.84
C ALA A 88 3.47 -1.12 -17.38
N ASP A 89 4.40 -0.19 -17.60
CA ASP A 89 5.78 -0.53 -17.96
C ASP A 89 6.59 -0.92 -16.72
N LYS A 90 6.21 -0.43 -15.53
CA LYS A 90 6.87 -0.75 -14.27
C LYS A 90 6.19 -1.87 -13.49
N TRP A 91 4.87 -1.89 -13.48
CA TRP A 91 4.10 -2.72 -12.55
C TRP A 91 3.17 -3.70 -13.28
N ASN A 92 2.96 -4.86 -12.67
CA ASN A 92 1.93 -5.81 -13.05
C ASN A 92 0.89 -5.94 -11.92
N PRO A 93 -0.39 -5.62 -12.14
CA PRO A 93 -1.42 -5.65 -11.10
C PRO A 93 -2.05 -7.04 -10.88
N THR A 94 -1.63 -8.07 -11.62
CA THR A 94 -2.13 -9.44 -11.45
C THR A 94 -1.06 -10.35 -10.85
N PRO A 95 -1.43 -11.33 -10.00
CA PRO A 95 -0.51 -12.37 -9.54
C PRO A 95 -0.06 -13.35 -10.63
N GLU A 96 -0.67 -13.32 -11.83
CA GLU A 96 -0.31 -14.21 -12.93
C GLU A 96 1.19 -14.08 -13.26
N PHE A 97 1.84 -15.24 -13.36
CA PHE A 97 3.22 -15.31 -13.79
C PHE A 97 3.41 -16.51 -14.71
N ILE A 98 3.41 -16.24 -16.01
CA ILE A 98 3.59 -17.27 -17.04
C ILE A 98 5.08 -17.50 -17.29
N TRP A 99 5.54 -18.72 -17.03
CA TRP A 99 6.87 -19.19 -17.39
C TRP A 99 6.77 -20.42 -18.29
N ASN A 100 7.31 -20.34 -19.50
CA ASN A 100 7.26 -21.42 -20.50
C ASN A 100 5.85 -22.00 -20.70
N GLY A 101 4.83 -21.13 -20.72
CA GLY A 101 3.43 -21.51 -20.90
C GLY A 101 2.74 -22.08 -19.65
N GLN A 102 3.42 -22.13 -18.51
CA GLN A 102 2.84 -22.55 -17.23
C GLN A 102 2.58 -21.33 -16.34
N ASP A 103 1.37 -21.25 -15.77
CA ASP A 103 1.05 -20.27 -14.75
C ASP A 103 1.58 -20.70 -13.36
N ARG A 104 2.50 -19.89 -12.85
CA ARG A 104 3.21 -20.08 -11.58
C ARG A 104 2.89 -18.96 -10.58
N GLY A 105 1.82 -18.21 -10.85
CA GLY A 105 1.29 -17.17 -9.96
C GLY A 105 0.70 -17.72 -8.67
N TRP A 106 0.65 -16.86 -7.65
CA TRP A 106 0.01 -17.09 -6.36
C TRP A 106 -1.19 -16.14 -6.22
N TYR A 107 -2.40 -16.67 -6.32
CA TYR A 107 -3.63 -15.88 -6.43
C TYR A 107 -4.26 -15.49 -5.09
N GLY A 108 -3.54 -15.62 -3.98
CA GLY A 108 -4.03 -15.33 -2.63
C GLY A 108 -4.09 -16.57 -1.73
N SER A 109 -4.45 -16.36 -0.46
CA SER A 109 -4.59 -17.42 0.54
C SER A 109 -5.81 -18.32 0.31
N GLY A 110 -6.07 -19.26 1.22
CA GLY A 110 -7.28 -20.08 1.17
C GLY A 110 -8.57 -19.26 1.27
N ARG A 111 -8.51 -18.12 1.99
CA ARG A 111 -9.65 -17.24 2.25
C ARG A 111 -9.67 -15.97 1.40
N SER A 112 -8.58 -15.65 0.71
CA SER A 112 -8.45 -14.42 -0.07
C SER A 112 -8.10 -14.65 -1.54
N LEU A 113 -8.63 -13.80 -2.41
CA LEU A 113 -8.33 -13.75 -3.83
C LEU A 113 -7.72 -12.38 -4.19
N PHE A 114 -6.62 -12.38 -4.94
CA PHE A 114 -6.08 -11.18 -5.55
C PHE A 114 -6.78 -10.89 -6.87
N GLU A 115 -7.36 -9.69 -6.99
CA GLU A 115 -8.04 -9.23 -8.20
C GLU A 115 -7.45 -7.90 -8.67
N ALA A 116 -7.13 -7.80 -9.96
CA ALA A 116 -6.56 -6.57 -10.54
C ALA A 116 -7.53 -5.38 -10.41
N ASP A 117 -8.84 -5.64 -10.37
CA ASP A 117 -9.89 -4.62 -10.17
C ASP A 117 -9.82 -3.96 -8.78
N ASN A 118 -9.09 -4.55 -7.83
CA ASN A 118 -8.81 -3.96 -6.53
C ASN A 118 -7.58 -3.04 -6.54
N VAL A 119 -6.92 -2.86 -7.69
CA VAL A 119 -5.80 -1.94 -7.89
C VAL A 119 -6.28 -0.69 -8.60
N SER A 120 -5.94 0.48 -8.06
CA SER A 120 -6.14 1.77 -8.73
C SER A 120 -5.03 2.74 -8.36
N THR A 121 -4.83 3.77 -9.19
CA THR A 121 -4.07 4.96 -8.79
C THR A 121 -4.98 6.18 -8.84
N GLY A 122 -4.75 7.14 -7.94
CA GLY A 122 -5.54 8.36 -7.87
C GLY A 122 -5.24 9.16 -6.61
N ASP A 123 -5.51 10.46 -6.66
CA ASP A 123 -5.16 11.46 -5.63
C ASP A 123 -3.73 11.32 -5.08
N GLY A 124 -2.76 10.97 -5.95
CA GLY A 124 -1.35 10.78 -5.57
C GLY A 124 -1.04 9.46 -4.86
N TYR A 125 -1.90 8.45 -4.97
CA TYR A 125 -1.68 7.15 -4.31
C TYR A 125 -1.87 5.99 -5.27
N LEU A 126 -1.02 4.96 -5.14
CA LEU A 126 -1.43 3.59 -5.42
C LEU A 126 -2.35 3.10 -4.30
N ARG A 127 -3.47 2.48 -4.68
CA ARG A 127 -4.54 2.04 -3.78
C ARG A 127 -4.84 0.57 -4.01
N ILE A 128 -4.84 -0.19 -2.92
CA ILE A 128 -5.28 -1.58 -2.91
C ILE A 128 -6.55 -1.68 -2.08
N LYS A 129 -7.68 -1.99 -2.73
CA LYS A 129 -8.98 -2.13 -2.09
C LYS A 129 -9.07 -3.45 -1.30
N GLY A 130 -9.43 -3.35 -0.03
CA GLY A 130 -9.92 -4.47 0.76
C GLY A 130 -11.43 -4.65 0.61
N GLU A 131 -11.87 -5.86 0.30
CA GLU A 131 -13.29 -6.18 0.23
C GLU A 131 -13.65 -7.56 0.77
N LYS A 132 -14.91 -7.69 1.15
CA LYS A 132 -15.58 -8.96 1.38
C LYS A 132 -16.51 -9.22 0.19
N PHE A 133 -16.43 -10.40 -0.40
CA PHE A 133 -17.28 -10.78 -1.52
C PHE A 133 -18.69 -11.14 -1.06
N ASP A 134 -19.68 -10.84 -1.90
CA ASP A 134 -21.07 -11.30 -1.69
C ASP A 134 -21.17 -12.82 -1.70
N SER A 135 -20.28 -13.50 -2.45
CA SER A 135 -20.16 -14.95 -2.50
C SER A 135 -18.72 -15.38 -2.76
N PRO A 136 -18.27 -16.56 -2.28
CA PRO A 136 -16.90 -17.01 -2.50
C PRO A 136 -16.53 -17.12 -3.99
N LYS A 137 -15.28 -16.77 -4.34
CA LYS A 137 -14.79 -16.73 -5.73
C LYS A 137 -13.67 -17.74 -5.99
N TYR A 138 -13.63 -18.31 -7.19
CA TYR A 138 -12.52 -19.20 -7.58
C TYR A 138 -11.32 -18.38 -8.09
N SER A 139 -10.12 -18.88 -7.80
CA SER A 139 -8.92 -18.50 -8.55
C SER A 139 -8.86 -19.26 -9.89
N PRO A 140 -8.09 -18.77 -10.88
CA PRO A 140 -7.85 -19.50 -12.14
C PRO A 140 -7.24 -20.90 -11.97
N LYS A 141 -6.67 -21.20 -10.80
CA LYS A 141 -5.96 -22.46 -10.51
C LYS A 141 -6.75 -23.43 -9.63
N ASP A 142 -7.97 -23.06 -9.24
CA ASP A 142 -8.79 -23.91 -8.37
C ASP A 142 -9.45 -25.06 -9.12
N ASN A 143 -9.74 -26.14 -8.39
CA ASN A 143 -10.65 -27.17 -8.84
C ASN A 143 -12.10 -26.73 -8.64
N THR A 144 -12.79 -26.34 -9.72
CA THR A 144 -14.18 -25.86 -9.66
C THR A 144 -15.23 -26.93 -9.38
N ASN A 145 -14.82 -28.18 -9.12
CA ASN A 145 -15.72 -29.23 -8.65
C ASN A 145 -15.93 -29.20 -7.12
N GLU A 146 -15.07 -28.50 -6.38
CA GLU A 146 -15.20 -28.25 -4.94
C GLU A 146 -15.67 -26.82 -4.71
N PRO A 147 -16.42 -26.52 -3.64
CA PRO A 147 -16.85 -25.14 -3.34
C PRO A 147 -15.65 -24.23 -3.07
N SER A 148 -15.70 -22.98 -3.55
CA SER A 148 -14.71 -21.97 -3.18
C SER A 148 -14.90 -21.52 -1.72
N GLU A 149 -13.77 -21.26 -1.06
CA GLU A 149 -13.69 -20.72 0.30
C GLU A 149 -13.16 -19.28 0.34
N ARG A 150 -12.75 -18.69 -0.80
CA ARG A 150 -12.20 -17.33 -0.84
C ARG A 150 -13.30 -16.30 -0.74
N ARG A 151 -13.38 -15.63 0.41
CA ARG A 151 -14.43 -14.65 0.76
C ARG A 151 -13.94 -13.21 0.75
N TYR A 152 -12.63 -12.98 0.62
CA TYR A 152 -12.04 -11.65 0.72
C TYR A 152 -11.23 -11.30 -0.51
N GLY A 153 -11.36 -10.06 -0.99
CA GLY A 153 -10.66 -9.52 -2.14
C GLY A 153 -9.60 -8.52 -1.74
N GLY A 154 -8.41 -8.70 -2.30
CA GLY A 154 -7.30 -7.75 -2.24
C GLY A 154 -6.55 -7.72 -3.57
N ALA A 155 -5.26 -7.42 -3.54
CA ALA A 155 -4.44 -7.42 -4.75
C ALA A 155 -2.98 -7.81 -4.50
N TYR A 156 -2.31 -8.16 -5.58
CA TYR A 156 -0.88 -8.45 -5.65
C TYR A 156 -0.31 -7.68 -6.84
N ILE A 157 0.42 -6.60 -6.56
CA ILE A 157 1.12 -5.81 -7.56
C ILE A 157 2.60 -6.15 -7.47
N TYR A 158 3.26 -6.38 -8.60
CA TYR A 158 4.69 -6.61 -8.62
C TYR A 158 5.44 -5.79 -9.67
N GLY A 159 6.69 -5.46 -9.35
CA GLY A 159 7.62 -4.78 -10.27
C GLY A 159 8.09 -5.71 -11.39
N LYS A 160 8.14 -5.20 -12.62
CA LYS A 160 8.70 -5.90 -13.79
C LYS A 160 10.24 -5.86 -13.80
N THR A 161 10.81 -4.85 -13.15
CA THR A 161 12.24 -4.79 -12.83
C THR A 161 12.48 -5.54 -11.52
N LEU A 162 13.61 -6.23 -11.38
CA LEU A 162 13.99 -6.89 -10.13
C LEU A 162 14.90 -5.99 -9.29
N ALA A 163 14.74 -6.05 -7.97
CA ALA A 163 15.67 -5.45 -7.03
C ALA A 163 16.89 -6.36 -6.85
N GLU A 164 18.06 -5.77 -6.69
CA GLU A 164 19.34 -6.48 -6.55
C GLU A 164 19.97 -6.21 -5.17
N PRO A 165 20.87 -7.10 -4.69
CA PRO A 165 21.70 -6.77 -3.54
C PRO A 165 22.43 -5.44 -3.75
N GLY A 166 22.49 -4.63 -2.70
CA GLY A 166 23.05 -3.28 -2.71
C GLY A 166 22.01 -2.16 -2.88
N TYR A 167 20.73 -2.49 -2.98
CA TYR A 167 19.66 -1.51 -3.12
C TYR A 167 19.11 -1.07 -1.77
N TYR A 168 18.77 0.21 -1.66
CA TYR A 168 17.93 0.77 -0.61
C TYR A 168 16.51 0.96 -1.15
N ILE A 169 15.54 0.36 -0.48
CA ILE A 169 14.16 0.24 -0.94
C ILE A 169 13.25 0.80 0.13
N GLU A 170 12.44 1.79 -0.21
CA GLU A 170 11.54 2.47 0.72
C GLU A 170 10.16 2.70 0.09
N ALA A 171 9.14 2.68 0.94
CA ALA A 171 7.80 3.09 0.58
C ALA A 171 7.15 3.89 1.69
N ARG A 172 6.44 4.94 1.31
CA ARG A 172 5.55 5.65 2.23
C ARG A 172 4.15 5.07 2.09
N MET A 173 3.72 4.30 3.09
CA MET A 173 2.44 3.58 3.03
C MET A 173 1.62 3.74 4.31
N LYS A 174 0.30 3.55 4.15
CA LYS A 174 -0.70 3.49 5.22
C LYS A 174 -1.63 2.31 4.97
N ALA A 175 -1.90 1.52 6.00
CA ALA A 175 -2.79 0.37 5.90
C ALA A 175 -4.26 0.79 5.71
N SER A 176 -5.07 -0.08 5.10
CA SER A 176 -6.52 0.07 5.10
C SER A 176 -7.10 -0.05 6.51
N LYS A 177 -8.24 0.58 6.80
CA LYS A 177 -9.04 0.32 8.01
C LYS A 177 -9.87 -0.97 7.86
N THR A 178 -9.25 -2.04 7.40
CA THR A 178 -9.85 -3.37 7.29
C THR A 178 -8.92 -4.43 7.85
N ALA A 179 -9.46 -5.64 8.02
CA ALA A 179 -8.70 -6.83 8.38
C ALA A 179 -7.79 -7.36 7.27
N MET A 180 -7.81 -6.75 6.07
CA MET A 180 -6.87 -7.08 5.00
C MET A 180 -5.47 -6.57 5.35
N SER A 181 -4.46 -7.34 4.97
CA SER A 181 -3.08 -6.99 5.20
C SER A 181 -2.64 -5.76 4.42
N ALA A 182 -1.58 -5.12 4.90
CA ALA A 182 -0.82 -4.13 4.15
C ALA A 182 0.63 -4.60 4.16
N ALA A 183 1.11 -5.09 3.01
CA ALA A 183 2.43 -5.69 2.89
C ALA A 183 3.27 -5.06 1.78
N PHE A 184 4.55 -4.84 2.08
CA PHE A 184 5.58 -4.34 1.17
C PHE A 184 6.84 -5.19 1.32
N TRP A 185 7.21 -5.91 0.27
CA TRP A 185 8.14 -7.03 0.40
C TRP A 185 8.80 -7.43 -0.92
N LEU A 186 9.84 -8.26 -0.82
CA LEU A 186 10.60 -8.81 -1.92
C LEU A 186 10.48 -10.33 -1.92
N LYS A 187 10.38 -10.96 -3.09
CA LYS A 187 10.43 -12.44 -3.19
C LYS A 187 11.19 -12.91 -4.42
N SER A 188 11.85 -14.06 -4.30
CA SER A 188 12.37 -14.82 -5.44
C SER A 188 11.25 -15.06 -6.45
N GLU A 189 11.53 -14.83 -7.73
CA GLU A 189 10.58 -15.20 -8.78
C GLU A 189 10.31 -16.70 -8.75
N THR A 190 9.07 -17.10 -9.06
CA THR A 190 8.67 -18.51 -9.08
C THR A 190 9.19 -19.26 -10.31
N LYS A 191 10.37 -18.90 -10.84
CA LYS A 191 11.04 -19.59 -11.96
C LYS A 191 11.59 -20.97 -11.52
N PRO A 192 11.79 -21.91 -12.45
CA PRO A 192 12.53 -23.14 -12.19
C PRO A 192 13.90 -22.85 -11.60
N CYS A 193 14.39 -23.74 -10.75
CA CYS A 193 15.60 -23.49 -9.96
C CYS A 193 16.86 -23.22 -10.79
N THR A 194 16.95 -23.82 -11.98
CA THR A 194 18.08 -23.63 -12.90
C THR A 194 18.07 -22.25 -13.58
N GLU A 195 17.00 -21.48 -13.43
CA GLU A 195 16.75 -20.22 -14.12
C GLU A 195 16.39 -19.08 -13.16
N ASN A 196 16.34 -19.35 -11.85
CA ASN A 196 16.16 -18.31 -10.85
C ASN A 196 17.52 -17.70 -10.46
N PHE A 197 17.52 -16.45 -10.02
CA PHE A 197 18.76 -15.74 -9.65
C PHE A 197 19.34 -16.18 -8.30
N ASN A 198 18.68 -17.10 -7.59
CA ASN A 198 18.96 -17.46 -6.21
C ASN A 198 19.42 -18.92 -6.08
N ASP A 199 20.02 -19.50 -7.13
CA ASP A 199 20.57 -20.87 -7.14
C ASP A 199 19.59 -21.95 -6.62
N GLY A 200 18.30 -21.80 -6.94
CA GLY A 200 17.23 -22.68 -6.51
C GLY A 200 16.66 -22.40 -5.12
N GLU A 201 17.15 -21.38 -4.41
CA GLU A 201 16.56 -20.90 -3.17
C GLU A 201 15.25 -20.15 -3.42
N ASN A 202 14.38 -20.14 -2.40
CA ASN A 202 13.13 -19.38 -2.37
C ASN A 202 13.20 -18.39 -1.19
N LEU A 203 13.67 -17.18 -1.50
CA LEU A 203 14.04 -16.15 -0.54
C LEU A 203 13.04 -15.00 -0.55
N GLU A 204 12.83 -14.40 0.61
CA GLU A 204 11.84 -13.35 0.83
C GLU A 204 12.36 -12.35 1.87
N ILE A 205 12.23 -11.05 1.57
CA ILE A 205 12.51 -9.96 2.51
C ILE A 205 11.20 -9.19 2.69
N ASP A 206 10.61 -9.29 3.87
CA ASP A 206 9.43 -8.50 4.22
C ASP A 206 9.89 -7.20 4.84
N ILE A 207 9.66 -6.09 4.13
CA ILE A 207 10.00 -4.76 4.62
C ILE A 207 8.93 -4.33 5.62
N GLN A 208 7.66 -4.58 5.32
CA GLN A 208 6.56 -4.35 6.24
C GLN A 208 5.44 -5.37 6.02
N GLU A 209 4.92 -5.92 7.12
CA GLU A 209 3.64 -6.62 7.17
C GLU A 209 2.81 -6.12 8.37
N CYS A 210 1.55 -5.74 8.13
CA CYS A 210 0.58 -5.47 9.19
C CYS A 210 -0.85 -5.69 8.71
N VAL A 211 -1.82 -5.44 9.59
CA VAL A 211 -3.22 -5.17 9.24
C VAL A 211 -3.58 -3.77 9.72
N GLY A 212 -4.74 -3.21 9.35
CA GLY A 212 -5.21 -1.97 9.98
C GLY A 212 -6.34 -2.18 10.99
N VAL A 213 -7.03 -3.32 10.91
CA VAL A 213 -7.97 -3.79 11.92
C VAL A 213 -7.59 -5.21 12.29
N PHE A 214 -7.35 -5.44 13.57
CA PHE A 214 -7.07 -6.77 14.11
C PHE A 214 -8.28 -7.25 14.94
N THR A 215 -8.67 -8.51 14.77
CA THR A 215 -9.90 -9.09 15.35
C THR A 215 -9.66 -10.26 16.29
N GLY A 216 -8.42 -10.68 16.55
CA GLY A 216 -8.13 -11.82 17.43
C GLY A 216 -8.16 -11.48 18.92
N GLU A 217 -8.38 -12.50 19.76
CA GLU A 217 -8.43 -12.40 21.22
C GLU A 217 -7.47 -13.39 21.90
N LEU A 218 -6.89 -13.03 23.05
CA LEU A 218 -6.00 -13.95 23.76
C LEU A 218 -6.73 -15.20 24.24
N GLY A 219 -6.19 -16.36 23.89
CA GLY A 219 -6.68 -17.67 24.29
C GLY A 219 -7.92 -18.12 23.55
N ASP A 220 -8.22 -17.54 22.38
CA ASP A 220 -9.27 -18.07 21.52
C ASP A 220 -8.93 -19.47 20.97
N ASP A 221 -9.96 -20.28 20.76
CA ASP A 221 -9.83 -21.63 20.19
C ASP A 221 -9.75 -21.59 18.65
N TRP A 222 -9.85 -20.40 18.04
CA TRP A 222 -10.07 -20.23 16.60
C TRP A 222 -8.76 -20.26 15.81
N THR A 223 -7.78 -19.43 16.16
CA THR A 223 -6.60 -19.21 15.30
C THR A 223 -5.25 -19.48 15.95
N ASN A 224 -5.18 -19.79 17.24
CA ASN A 224 -3.90 -19.94 17.97
C ASN A 224 -2.94 -18.77 17.64
N ASP A 225 -3.50 -17.57 17.62
CA ASP A 225 -2.92 -16.31 17.19
C ASP A 225 -2.59 -15.39 18.37
N ASP A 226 -2.47 -15.93 19.58
CA ASP A 226 -1.94 -15.21 20.76
C ASP A 226 -0.66 -14.42 20.45
N TRP A 227 0.19 -14.98 19.58
CA TRP A 227 1.41 -14.33 19.13
C TRP A 227 1.12 -13.06 18.32
N ALA A 228 0.04 -13.01 17.54
CA ALA A 228 -0.40 -11.84 16.80
C ALA A 228 -1.06 -10.82 17.74
N VAL A 229 -1.94 -11.29 18.64
CA VAL A 229 -2.57 -10.43 19.66
C VAL A 229 -1.51 -9.73 20.52
N THR A 230 -0.54 -10.49 21.06
CA THR A 230 0.55 -9.94 21.89
C THR A 230 1.55 -9.06 21.14
N SER A 231 1.49 -9.05 19.81
CA SER A 231 2.35 -8.20 18.98
C SER A 231 1.65 -6.94 18.48
N ASP A 232 0.36 -6.74 18.79
CA ASP A 232 -0.45 -5.63 18.30
C ASP A 232 -0.33 -5.45 16.78
N TRP A 233 -0.77 -6.45 16.00
CA TRP A 233 -0.56 -6.51 14.53
C TRP A 233 -1.20 -5.37 13.71
N ASP A 234 -2.07 -4.57 14.33
CA ASP A 234 -2.63 -3.35 13.75
C ASP A 234 -1.84 -2.08 14.11
N LYS A 235 -0.77 -2.20 14.91
CA LYS A 235 0.12 -1.12 15.38
C LYS A 235 1.59 -1.56 15.33
N ILE A 236 2.01 -2.21 14.25
CA ILE A 236 3.31 -2.90 14.18
C ILE A 236 4.14 -2.43 12.98
N PHE A 237 5.45 -2.31 13.19
CA PHE A 237 6.46 -2.46 12.16
C PHE A 237 6.99 -3.89 12.25
N HIS A 238 6.59 -4.77 11.33
CA HIS A 238 7.03 -6.16 11.31
C HIS A 238 7.83 -6.43 10.04
N TYR A 239 9.10 -6.78 10.22
CA TYR A 239 10.02 -7.01 9.13
C TYR A 239 10.69 -8.37 9.29
N ASN A 240 10.98 -9.00 8.16
CA ASN A 240 11.52 -10.34 8.16
C ASN A 240 12.38 -10.69 6.96
N THR A 241 13.13 -11.77 7.13
CA THR A 241 13.77 -12.49 6.05
C THR A 241 13.41 -13.96 6.17
N HIS A 242 12.86 -14.52 5.10
CA HIS A 242 12.47 -15.92 5.05
C HIS A 242 13.26 -16.69 4.01
N ARG A 243 13.63 -17.90 4.39
CA ARG A 243 13.98 -18.96 3.46
C ARG A 243 12.85 -19.99 3.50
N HIS A 244 12.22 -20.18 2.36
CA HIS A 244 11.11 -21.12 2.16
C HIS A 244 11.61 -22.40 1.52
N ASN A 245 10.80 -23.46 1.59
CA ASN A 245 11.03 -24.63 0.74
C ASN A 245 10.88 -24.24 -0.73
N SER A 246 11.70 -24.88 -1.56
CA SER A 246 11.59 -24.83 -3.03
C SER A 246 11.60 -26.25 -3.59
N PRO A 247 11.23 -26.44 -4.87
CA PRO A 247 11.40 -27.74 -5.53
C PRO A 247 12.83 -28.29 -5.53
N CYS A 248 13.84 -27.45 -5.28
CA CYS A 248 15.25 -27.84 -5.31
C CYS A 248 15.93 -27.82 -3.96
N ASN A 249 15.35 -27.12 -2.98
CA ASN A 249 15.85 -27.11 -1.62
C ASN A 249 14.72 -27.30 -0.63
N ASN A 250 14.68 -28.49 -0.02
CA ASN A 250 13.80 -28.79 1.08
C ASN A 250 14.57 -28.61 2.39
N ILE A 251 14.31 -27.49 3.05
CA ILE A 251 14.94 -27.09 4.31
C ILE A 251 14.14 -27.55 5.54
N GLY A 252 13.03 -28.26 5.33
CA GLY A 252 12.11 -28.65 6.38
C GLY A 252 11.21 -27.49 6.81
N ALA A 253 11.34 -27.04 8.05
CA ALA A 253 10.59 -25.89 8.55
C ALA A 253 11.09 -24.57 7.92
N ARG A 254 10.18 -23.63 7.68
CA ARG A 254 10.52 -22.27 7.23
C ARG A 254 11.54 -21.66 8.18
N GLN A 255 12.61 -21.11 7.63
CA GLN A 255 13.67 -20.46 8.40
C GLN A 255 13.49 -18.94 8.32
N THR A 256 13.48 -18.28 9.48
CA THR A 256 13.00 -16.90 9.62
C THR A 256 13.96 -16.09 10.50
N LYS A 257 14.32 -14.88 10.08
CA LYS A 257 15.10 -13.91 10.85
C LYS A 257 14.53 -12.51 10.61
N GLY A 258 14.04 -11.89 11.67
CA GLY A 258 13.38 -10.61 11.62
C GLY A 258 13.18 -10.04 13.01
N GLY A 259 12.44 -8.94 13.06
CA GLY A 259 12.17 -8.20 14.27
C GLY A 259 10.85 -7.46 14.16
N LYS A 260 10.51 -6.74 15.23
CA LYS A 260 9.29 -5.94 15.26
C LYS A 260 9.40 -4.82 16.28
N SER A 261 8.66 -3.75 16.04
CA SER A 261 8.34 -2.72 17.03
C SER A 261 6.90 -2.26 16.86
N ASN A 262 6.41 -1.51 17.85
CA ASN A 262 5.03 -1.08 17.92
C ASN A 262 4.89 0.44 17.86
N PHE A 263 3.83 0.88 17.22
CA PHE A 263 3.42 2.28 17.14
C PHE A 263 2.42 2.62 18.24
N GLU A 264 2.30 3.91 18.55
CA GLU A 264 1.24 4.39 19.45
C GLU A 264 -0.15 4.31 18.78
N LYS A 265 -0.18 4.51 17.46
CA LYS A 265 -1.39 4.55 16.63
C LYS A 265 -1.44 3.36 15.68
N ASN A 266 -2.65 3.07 15.18
CA ASN A 266 -2.82 2.01 14.20
C ASN A 266 -2.08 2.31 12.89
N ASN A 267 -1.58 1.29 12.23
CA ASN A 267 -0.99 1.35 10.88
C ASN A 267 -1.95 1.97 9.85
N SER A 268 -3.26 2.03 10.13
CA SER A 268 -4.28 2.66 9.29
C SER A 268 -4.52 4.14 9.56
N GLU A 269 -3.95 4.71 10.63
CA GLU A 269 -4.14 6.12 10.99
C GLU A 269 -3.12 7.04 10.31
N GLU A 270 -1.87 6.60 10.22
CA GLU A 270 -0.75 7.42 9.76
C GLU A 270 0.03 6.75 8.63
N PHE A 271 0.65 7.58 7.80
CA PHE A 271 1.64 7.13 6.84
C PHE A 271 2.99 7.04 7.53
N HIS A 272 3.69 5.92 7.33
CA HIS A 272 5.08 5.76 7.71
C HIS A 272 5.92 5.43 6.49
N ILE A 273 7.23 5.68 6.59
CA ILE A 273 8.22 5.28 5.59
C ILE A 273 8.90 4.01 6.06
N TYR A 274 8.55 2.89 5.44
CA TYR A 274 9.13 1.58 5.71
C TYR A 274 10.25 1.33 4.70
N ALA A 275 11.43 0.94 5.16
CA ALA A 275 12.55 0.75 4.26
C ALA A 275 13.50 -0.38 4.66
N ALA A 276 14.24 -0.87 3.67
CA ALA A 276 15.31 -1.85 3.85
C ALA A 276 16.51 -1.49 2.98
N TYR A 277 17.71 -1.48 3.59
CA TYR A 277 18.97 -1.52 2.87
C TYR A 277 19.48 -2.96 2.81
N TRP A 278 19.40 -3.57 1.63
CA TRP A 278 19.90 -4.91 1.39
C TRP A 278 21.35 -4.83 0.94
N TYR A 279 22.28 -5.32 1.74
CA TYR A 279 23.71 -5.18 1.46
C TYR A 279 24.12 -5.97 0.21
N ALA A 280 25.11 -5.44 -0.52
CA ALA A 280 25.55 -6.00 -1.80
C ALA A 280 26.07 -7.45 -1.73
N ASP A 281 26.55 -7.89 -0.58
CA ASP A 281 27.00 -9.28 -0.36
C ASP A 281 25.90 -10.20 0.19
N GLY A 282 24.67 -9.70 0.28
CA GLY A 282 23.50 -10.44 0.76
C GLY A 282 23.53 -10.84 2.23
N SER A 283 24.58 -10.49 2.98
CA SER A 283 24.81 -10.99 4.33
C SER A 283 24.00 -10.26 5.41
N LYS A 284 23.45 -9.09 5.07
CA LYS A 284 22.77 -8.20 6.01
C LYS A 284 21.65 -7.42 5.32
N VAL A 285 20.58 -7.17 6.07
CA VAL A 285 19.51 -6.25 5.70
C VAL A 285 19.30 -5.31 6.88
N ASP A 286 19.47 -4.01 6.66
CA ASP A 286 19.15 -2.99 7.66
C ASP A 286 17.73 -2.49 7.41
N PHE A 287 16.87 -2.61 8.41
CA PHE A 287 15.48 -2.15 8.33
C PHE A 287 15.36 -0.77 8.98
N TYR A 288 14.60 0.12 8.34
CA TYR A 288 14.39 1.49 8.78
C TYR A 288 12.91 1.81 8.86
N ILE A 289 12.56 2.64 9.82
CA ILE A 289 11.24 3.25 9.97
C ILE A 289 11.38 4.76 10.07
N ASP A 290 10.67 5.49 9.22
CA ASP A 290 10.71 6.96 9.15
C ASP A 290 12.14 7.53 9.03
N GLY A 291 13.01 6.81 8.32
CA GLY A 291 14.41 7.17 8.10
C GLY A 291 15.36 6.88 9.28
N ALA A 292 14.89 6.28 10.37
CA ALA A 292 15.73 5.82 11.47
C ALA A 292 16.00 4.32 11.35
N LEU A 293 17.25 3.90 11.59
CA LEU A 293 17.60 2.48 11.64
C LEU A 293 16.87 1.82 12.83
N GLU A 294 16.10 0.78 12.55
CA GLU A 294 15.42 -0.03 13.56
C GLU A 294 16.30 -1.21 13.98
N GLU A 295 16.66 -2.08 13.03
CA GLU A 295 17.49 -3.25 13.29
C GLU A 295 18.29 -3.69 12.06
N SER A 296 19.51 -4.18 12.30
CA SER A 296 20.32 -4.90 11.33
C SER A 296 20.09 -6.41 11.45
N VAL A 297 19.48 -7.02 10.44
CA VAL A 297 19.18 -8.45 10.42
C VAL A 297 20.20 -9.19 9.55
N THR A 298 20.77 -10.28 10.09
CA THR A 298 21.53 -11.25 9.30
C THR A 298 20.59 -12.37 8.85
N PRO A 299 20.30 -12.52 7.54
CA PRO A 299 19.45 -13.60 7.06
C PRO A 299 20.10 -14.97 7.29
N VAL A 300 19.31 -16.04 7.22
CA VAL A 300 19.80 -17.40 7.53
C VAL A 300 20.85 -17.93 6.56
N ILE A 301 20.87 -17.40 5.34
CA ILE A 301 21.91 -17.53 4.33
C ILE A 301 22.06 -16.18 3.62
N PRO A 302 23.18 -15.88 2.95
CA PRO A 302 23.28 -14.67 2.15
C PRO A 302 22.25 -14.63 1.02
N PHE A 303 21.53 -13.52 0.88
CA PHE A 303 20.58 -13.30 -0.20
C PHE A 303 21.32 -12.60 -1.34
N ASN A 304 21.85 -13.37 -2.29
CA ASN A 304 22.73 -12.85 -3.34
C ASN A 304 22.04 -12.65 -4.70
N GLY A 305 20.83 -13.17 -4.87
CA GLY A 305 20.12 -13.15 -6.14
C GLY A 305 18.98 -12.16 -6.14
N ALA A 306 18.74 -11.53 -7.30
CA ALA A 306 17.68 -10.54 -7.47
C ALA A 306 16.30 -11.04 -7.01
N LEU A 307 15.52 -10.15 -6.41
CA LEU A 307 14.18 -10.40 -5.90
C LEU A 307 13.17 -9.45 -6.55
N ARG A 308 11.93 -9.92 -6.69
CA ARG A 308 10.81 -9.13 -7.20
C ARG A 308 10.20 -8.29 -6.09
N LEU A 309 10.02 -7.00 -6.34
CA LEU A 309 9.30 -6.09 -5.44
C LEU A 309 7.79 -6.27 -5.56
N ILE A 310 7.12 -6.35 -4.41
CA ILE A 310 5.71 -6.68 -4.28
C ILE A 310 5.04 -5.73 -3.29
N MET A 311 3.86 -5.24 -3.68
CA MET A 311 2.91 -4.56 -2.80
C MET A 311 1.63 -5.38 -2.83
N SER A 312 1.13 -5.79 -1.66
CA SER A 312 -0.03 -6.67 -1.61
C SER A 312 -0.92 -6.43 -0.41
N SER A 313 -2.17 -6.84 -0.57
CA SER A 313 -3.17 -6.90 0.50
C SER A 313 -3.89 -8.24 0.41
N ASN A 314 -3.78 -9.05 1.46
CA ASN A 314 -4.28 -10.41 1.55
C ASN A 314 -5.10 -10.57 2.84
N PHE A 315 -5.99 -11.56 2.91
CA PHE A 315 -6.58 -11.97 4.20
C PHE A 315 -5.71 -13.05 4.83
N TYR A 316 -5.09 -12.75 5.97
CA TYR A 316 -4.25 -13.72 6.68
C TYR A 316 -5.08 -14.83 7.31
N ASP A 317 -4.60 -16.07 7.23
CA ASP A 317 -5.32 -17.23 7.74
C ASP A 317 -5.39 -17.30 9.28
N TRP A 318 -4.56 -16.51 9.97
CA TRP A 318 -4.54 -16.39 11.43
C TRP A 318 -5.41 -15.24 11.96
N ILE A 319 -6.06 -14.45 11.10
CA ILE A 319 -7.04 -13.45 11.54
C ILE A 319 -8.38 -14.15 11.84
N GLU A 320 -8.92 -13.91 13.03
CA GLU A 320 -10.27 -14.37 13.41
C GLU A 320 -11.34 -13.76 12.49
N GLU A 321 -12.23 -14.61 11.97
CA GLU A 321 -13.32 -14.15 11.13
C GLU A 321 -14.54 -13.76 11.98
N THR A 322 -14.86 -12.46 12.00
CA THR A 322 -15.99 -11.90 12.73
C THR A 322 -17.02 -11.30 11.77
N THR A 323 -17.70 -10.21 12.13
CA THR A 323 -18.64 -9.53 11.22
C THR A 323 -17.93 -8.66 10.19
N ALA A 324 -18.60 -8.37 9.06
CA ALA A 324 -18.06 -7.45 8.05
C ALA A 324 -17.80 -6.05 8.61
N GLN A 325 -18.64 -5.61 9.55
CA GLN A 325 -18.49 -4.35 10.27
C GLN A 325 -17.22 -4.34 11.14
N GLU A 326 -17.04 -5.37 11.98
CA GLU A 326 -15.87 -5.49 12.87
C GLU A 326 -14.57 -5.60 12.09
N MET A 327 -14.55 -6.33 10.98
CA MET A 327 -13.39 -6.42 10.08
C MET A 327 -13.20 -5.19 9.17
N GLY A 328 -14.03 -4.16 9.29
CA GLY A 328 -13.89 -2.90 8.57
C GLY A 328 -14.36 -2.91 7.11
N PHE A 329 -14.99 -3.98 6.61
CA PHE A 329 -15.48 -4.07 5.23
C PHE A 329 -16.70 -3.19 4.94
N GLU A 330 -17.36 -2.67 5.98
CA GLU A 330 -18.47 -1.71 5.86
C GLU A 330 -18.02 -0.24 5.98
N GLN A 331 -16.71 0.01 6.17
CA GLN A 331 -16.16 1.37 6.16
C GLN A 331 -16.34 2.04 4.79
N PRO A 332 -16.35 3.39 4.75
CA PRO A 332 -16.31 4.14 3.49
C PRO A 332 -15.17 3.65 2.59
N LEU A 333 -15.40 3.66 1.27
CA LEU A 333 -14.45 3.10 0.30
C LEU A 333 -13.01 3.64 0.49
N GLU A 334 -12.87 4.93 0.77
CA GLU A 334 -11.57 5.58 0.98
C GLU A 334 -10.77 5.04 2.17
N GLU A 335 -11.47 4.51 3.17
CA GLU A 335 -10.87 3.90 4.36
C GLU A 335 -10.53 2.43 4.14
N ARG A 336 -11.06 1.82 3.06
CA ARG A 336 -10.78 0.41 2.71
C ARG A 336 -9.58 0.25 1.79
N TYR A 337 -8.85 1.32 1.49
CA TYR A 337 -7.63 1.25 0.71
C TYR A 337 -6.39 1.16 1.59
N THR A 338 -5.54 0.18 1.33
CA THR A 338 -4.11 0.31 1.65
C THR A 338 -3.53 1.26 0.62
N LYS A 339 -2.85 2.31 1.09
CA LYS A 339 -2.37 3.42 0.25
C LYS A 339 -0.84 3.47 0.27
N PHE A 340 -0.24 3.55 -0.91
CA PHE A 340 1.17 3.87 -1.12
C PHE A 340 1.24 5.25 -1.77
N ASP A 341 1.84 6.20 -1.06
CA ASP A 341 2.13 7.55 -1.56
C ASP A 341 3.24 7.51 -2.61
N TRP A 342 4.28 6.74 -2.33
CA TRP A 342 5.33 6.46 -3.30
C TRP A 342 6.06 5.18 -2.93
N VAL A 343 6.74 4.62 -3.93
CA VAL A 343 7.78 3.61 -3.78
C VAL A 343 9.04 4.15 -4.42
N ARG A 344 10.16 4.12 -3.70
CA ARG A 344 11.44 4.62 -4.20
C ARG A 344 12.52 3.59 -3.93
N VAL A 345 13.31 3.33 -4.96
CA VAL A 345 14.42 2.39 -4.90
C VAL A 345 15.68 3.08 -5.38
N TRP A 346 16.76 2.82 -4.68
CA TRP A 346 18.04 3.50 -4.84
C TRP A 346 19.16 2.47 -4.92
N LYS A 347 20.14 2.75 -5.77
CA LYS A 347 21.39 1.99 -5.85
C LYS A 347 22.59 2.91 -5.59
N LEU A 348 23.69 2.33 -5.15
CA LEU A 348 24.95 3.04 -5.00
C LEU A 348 25.74 3.06 -6.31
N GLU A 349 26.22 4.23 -6.69
CA GLU A 349 27.20 4.42 -7.77
C GLU A 349 28.40 5.21 -7.25
N ASP A 350 29.54 5.11 -7.94
CA ASP A 350 30.70 5.97 -7.69
C ASP A 350 30.33 7.45 -7.95
N ILE A 351 30.92 8.36 -7.16
CA ILE A 351 30.71 9.81 -7.31
C ILE A 351 31.17 10.32 -8.67
#